data_AF-A0A7U9T4F4-F1
#
_entry.id   AF-A0A7U9T4F4-F1
#
_cell.length_a   1.000
_cell.length_b   1.000
_cell.length_c   1.000
_cell.angle_alpha   90.00
_cell.angle_beta   90.00
_cell.angle_gamma   90.00
#
_symmetry.space_group_name_H-M   'P 1'
#
loop_
_entity.id
_entity.type
_entity.pdbx_description
1 polymer ?
#
loop_
_entity_poly.entity_id
_entity_poly.type
_entity_poly.pdbx_seq_one_letter_code
_entity_poly.pdbx_strand_id
1 'polypeptide(L)'
;MTKNIDNLVSFPVNAQRNTFFGALSSILLYRNAYTEDTPFFCGKHQSFCKQCGNCKNESFMDKHHLKTYQYLITITGCAYFWIDKEIGNSYNKPYLADEFSETALDRLSLALYASGYHYEALNKTTEENVLFNRIKQSIAEKQPVLIKLGLGDLWTVATGYNDDKNLPYLMKFRHSPQLNKDWYHKLSNMVFITDKYDSTISLSESLQHMIHHLNTDSRKKLEQKICQKLETEPDGKKLGMWLNKMNGLAIETRWHASECYRNTLAPMSHNADCKKLLLEAADLHLHFHDQAWKIWGLLGVSPQTCYCLPHNINELLDHSSARAELKSLFQELFALDRQVSHLLQECLSLL
;
A
#
# COMPACT_ATOMS: atom_id res chain seq x y z
N MET A 1 -2.80 -30.89 -18.93
CA MET A 1 -2.20 -29.80 -19.72
C MET A 1 -2.00 -28.56 -18.84
N THR A 2 -0.90 -27.81 -19.01
CA THR A 2 -0.65 -26.56 -18.28
C THR A 2 -0.94 -25.36 -19.17
N LYS A 3 -1.64 -24.35 -18.64
CA LYS A 3 -1.82 -23.04 -19.30
C LYS A 3 -1.44 -21.93 -18.34
N ASN A 4 -0.61 -21.00 -18.79
CA ASN A 4 -0.12 -19.87 -18.00
C ASN A 4 -0.23 -18.56 -18.80
N ILE A 5 -0.32 -17.45 -18.07
CA ILE A 5 -0.13 -16.09 -18.54
C ILE A 5 1.33 -15.73 -18.25
N ASP A 6 2.07 -15.43 -19.30
CA ASP A 6 3.47 -15.01 -19.20
C ASP A 6 3.58 -13.49 -18.98
N ASN A 7 4.77 -13.02 -18.59
CA ASN A 7 5.13 -11.59 -18.48
C ASN A 7 4.36 -10.77 -17.42
N LEU A 8 3.82 -11.42 -16.39
CA LEU A 8 3.35 -10.73 -15.19
C LEU A 8 4.54 -10.34 -14.30
N VAL A 9 4.62 -9.06 -13.95
CA VAL A 9 5.60 -8.55 -12.99
C VAL A 9 5.31 -9.18 -11.62
N SER A 10 6.31 -9.84 -11.03
CA SER A 10 6.19 -10.39 -9.68
C SER A 10 6.22 -9.27 -8.64
N PHE A 11 5.38 -9.37 -7.61
CA PHE A 11 5.39 -8.45 -6.47
C PHE A 11 6.08 -9.12 -5.27
N PRO A 12 6.74 -8.35 -4.40
CA PRO A 12 6.87 -6.90 -4.42
C PRO A 12 7.96 -6.42 -5.38
N VAL A 13 7.76 -5.22 -5.92
CA VAL A 13 8.82 -4.37 -6.45
C VAL A 13 9.23 -3.40 -5.35
N ASN A 14 10.51 -3.38 -4.95
CA ASN A 14 11.03 -2.49 -3.91
C ASN A 14 10.33 -2.71 -2.54
N ALA A 15 10.11 -1.65 -1.76
CA ALA A 15 9.52 -1.67 -0.42
C ALA A 15 7.97 -1.72 -0.45
N GLN A 16 7.37 -2.54 -1.30
CA GLN A 16 5.93 -2.77 -1.28
C GLN A 16 5.61 -3.85 -0.23
N ARG A 17 4.97 -3.50 0.89
CA ARG A 17 4.53 -4.52 1.87
C ARG A 17 3.08 -4.95 1.72
N ASN A 18 2.24 -4.08 1.17
CA ASN A 18 0.83 -4.40 0.98
C ASN A 18 0.63 -5.38 -0.19
N THR A 19 0.38 -6.65 0.11
CA THR A 19 0.25 -7.69 -0.92
C THR A 19 -0.97 -7.49 -1.82
N PHE A 20 -2.06 -6.88 -1.32
CA PHE A 20 -3.25 -6.55 -2.12
C PHE A 20 -2.89 -5.60 -3.26
N PHE A 21 -2.34 -4.43 -2.95
CA PHE A 21 -1.97 -3.45 -3.96
C PHE A 21 -0.81 -3.95 -4.83
N GLY A 22 0.11 -4.75 -4.29
CA GLY A 22 1.20 -5.36 -5.06
C GLY A 22 0.67 -6.33 -6.11
N ALA A 23 -0.19 -7.25 -5.70
CA ALA A 23 -0.84 -8.22 -6.58
C ALA A 23 -1.74 -7.53 -7.61
N LEU A 24 -2.55 -6.56 -7.18
CA LEU A 24 -3.42 -5.80 -8.08
C LEU A 24 -2.60 -5.01 -9.12
N SER A 25 -1.50 -4.38 -8.72
CA SER A 25 -0.61 -3.66 -9.64
C SER A 25 -0.03 -4.59 -10.71
N SER A 26 0.37 -5.81 -10.35
CA SER A 26 0.82 -6.82 -11.32
C SER A 26 -0.25 -7.12 -12.36
N ILE A 27 -1.50 -7.31 -11.93
CA ILE A 27 -2.62 -7.58 -12.83
C ILE A 27 -2.90 -6.37 -13.73
N LEU A 28 -2.93 -5.16 -13.16
CA LEU A 28 -3.26 -3.94 -13.89
C LEU A 28 -2.22 -3.55 -14.94
N LEU A 29 -0.94 -3.76 -14.67
CA LEU A 29 0.12 -3.57 -15.68
C LEU A 29 -0.14 -4.46 -16.90
N TYR A 30 -0.42 -5.73 -16.65
CA TYR A 30 -0.72 -6.69 -17.70
C TYR A 30 -2.02 -6.32 -18.44
N ARG A 31 -3.10 -6.01 -17.72
CA ARG A 31 -4.41 -5.65 -18.28
C ARG A 31 -4.38 -4.34 -19.09
N ASN A 32 -3.49 -3.42 -18.74
CA ASN A 32 -3.28 -2.18 -19.48
C ASN A 32 -2.17 -2.28 -20.54
N ALA A 33 -1.65 -3.49 -20.81
CA ALA A 33 -0.62 -3.74 -21.82
C ALA A 33 0.64 -2.88 -21.66
N TYR A 34 1.07 -2.65 -20.41
CA TYR A 34 2.33 -1.98 -20.14
C TYR A 34 3.50 -2.84 -20.63
N THR A 35 4.52 -2.18 -21.16
CA THR A 35 5.77 -2.77 -21.65
C THR A 35 6.97 -1.93 -21.22
N GLU A 36 8.18 -2.40 -21.49
CA GLU A 36 9.40 -1.61 -21.24
C GLU A 36 9.43 -0.29 -22.03
N ASP A 37 8.71 -0.22 -23.16
CA ASP A 37 8.62 0.98 -24.01
C ASP A 37 7.52 1.95 -23.56
N THR A 38 6.69 1.58 -22.58
CA THR A 38 5.61 2.45 -22.10
C THR A 38 6.20 3.72 -21.45
N PRO A 39 5.82 4.94 -21.90
CA PRO A 39 6.38 6.18 -21.37
C PRO A 39 6.18 6.32 -19.85
N PHE A 40 7.27 6.59 -19.13
CA PHE A 40 7.24 6.81 -17.68
C PHE A 40 7.34 8.29 -17.34
N PHE A 41 6.46 8.81 -16.48
CA PHE A 41 6.58 10.17 -15.95
C PHE A 41 7.46 10.18 -14.70
N CYS A 42 8.55 10.95 -14.74
CA CYS A 42 9.50 11.06 -13.64
C CYS A 42 9.15 12.24 -12.73
N GLY A 43 8.66 11.96 -11.52
CA GLY A 43 8.29 12.99 -10.55
C GLY A 43 9.45 13.83 -10.04
N LYS A 44 10.69 13.30 -10.03
CA LYS A 44 11.89 14.09 -9.70
C LYS A 44 12.13 15.22 -10.69
N HIS A 45 11.96 14.95 -11.99
CA HIS A 45 12.20 15.94 -13.04
C HIS A 45 10.91 16.62 -13.52
N GLN A 46 9.75 16.21 -13.00
CA GLN A 46 8.43 16.69 -13.40
C GLN A 46 8.21 16.64 -14.92
N SER A 47 8.71 15.58 -15.56
CA SER A 47 8.62 15.37 -17.01
C SER A 47 8.58 13.89 -17.36
N PHE A 48 8.21 13.57 -18.60
CA PHE A 48 8.46 12.23 -19.14
C PHE A 48 9.96 11.88 -19.08
N CYS A 49 10.24 10.61 -18.78
CA CYS A 49 11.57 10.09 -18.54
C CYS A 49 12.43 10.26 -19.80
N LYS A 50 13.58 10.92 -19.65
CA LYS A 50 14.59 11.11 -20.71
C LYS A 50 15.79 10.17 -20.57
N GLN A 51 15.65 9.10 -19.77
CA GLN A 51 16.70 8.11 -19.51
C GLN A 51 18.04 8.72 -19.04
N CYS A 52 18.00 9.65 -18.07
CA CYS A 52 19.18 10.37 -17.58
C CYS A 52 20.21 9.53 -16.80
N GLY A 53 20.03 8.21 -16.67
CA GLY A 53 20.93 7.31 -15.93
C GLY A 53 20.77 7.27 -14.40
N ASN A 54 20.02 8.20 -13.80
CA ASN A 54 19.88 8.29 -12.33
C ASN A 54 19.14 7.10 -11.68
N CYS A 55 18.31 6.38 -12.44
CA CYS A 55 17.49 5.27 -11.93
C CYS A 55 18.18 3.90 -12.04
N LYS A 56 19.51 3.87 -12.27
CA LYS A 56 20.31 2.64 -12.44
C LYS A 56 19.64 1.67 -13.43
N ASN A 57 19.78 0.36 -13.19
CA ASN A 57 19.26 -0.72 -14.03
C ASN A 57 17.83 -1.15 -13.66
N GLU A 58 17.02 -0.28 -13.05
CA GLU A 58 15.61 -0.59 -12.79
C GLU A 58 14.81 -0.65 -14.09
N SER A 59 14.11 -1.77 -14.32
CA SER A 59 13.24 -1.95 -15.48
C SER A 59 12.09 -0.94 -15.47
N PHE A 60 11.58 -0.57 -16.65
CA PHE A 60 10.41 0.30 -16.73
C PHE A 60 9.15 -0.42 -16.26
N MET A 61 9.09 -1.73 -16.44
CA MET A 61 8.01 -2.55 -15.89
C MET A 61 7.95 -2.47 -14.36
N ASP A 62 9.09 -2.55 -13.67
CA ASP A 62 9.15 -2.39 -12.21
C ASP A 62 8.74 -0.97 -11.79
N LYS A 63 9.16 0.06 -12.53
CA LYS A 63 8.77 1.45 -12.23
C LYS A 63 7.28 1.70 -12.38
N HIS A 64 6.67 1.17 -13.45
CA HIS A 64 5.23 1.26 -13.66
C HIS A 64 4.44 0.46 -12.62
N HIS A 65 4.97 -0.70 -12.20
CA HIS A 65 4.38 -1.49 -11.13
C HIS A 65 4.36 -0.69 -9.83
N LEU A 66 5.51 -0.11 -9.47
CA LEU A 66 5.65 0.71 -8.28
C LEU A 66 4.77 1.96 -8.32
N LYS A 67 4.71 2.66 -9.47
CA LYS A 67 3.83 3.80 -9.66
C LYS A 67 2.35 3.43 -9.49
N THR A 68 1.93 2.29 -10.03
CA THR A 68 0.55 1.79 -9.90
C THR A 68 0.25 1.47 -8.44
N TYR A 69 1.16 0.79 -7.75
CA TYR A 69 1.05 0.51 -6.32
C TYR A 69 0.90 1.79 -5.49
N GLN A 70 1.79 2.75 -5.72
CA GLN A 70 1.82 4.05 -5.03
C GLN A 70 0.54 4.82 -5.26
N TYR A 71 0.01 4.81 -6.49
CA TYR A 71 -1.27 5.41 -6.80
C TYR A 71 -2.37 4.79 -5.94
N LEU A 72 -2.59 3.47 -6.06
CA LEU A 72 -3.70 2.79 -5.42
C LEU A 72 -3.66 2.86 -3.90
N ILE A 73 -2.50 2.67 -3.27
CA ILE A 73 -2.39 2.75 -1.81
C ILE A 73 -2.67 4.17 -1.30
N THR A 74 -2.36 5.20 -2.09
CA THR A 74 -2.54 6.61 -1.71
C THR A 74 -3.99 7.06 -1.84
N ILE A 75 -4.60 6.86 -3.01
CA ILE A 75 -5.96 7.37 -3.27
C ILE A 75 -7.04 6.63 -2.48
N THR A 76 -6.79 5.37 -2.11
CA THR A 76 -7.67 4.61 -1.21
C THR A 76 -7.49 5.02 0.25
N GLY A 77 -6.62 5.99 0.53
CA GLY A 77 -6.26 6.48 1.85
C GLY A 77 -5.43 5.51 2.69
N CYS A 78 -5.09 4.33 2.15
CA CYS A 78 -4.32 3.32 2.88
C CYS A 78 -2.93 3.81 3.25
N ALA A 79 -2.38 4.75 2.47
CA ALA A 79 -1.11 5.35 2.76
C ALA A 79 -1.10 6.17 4.07
N TYR A 80 -2.26 6.62 4.54
CA TYR A 80 -2.39 7.49 5.70
C TYR A 80 -2.73 6.75 7.00
N PHE A 81 -2.85 5.42 6.98
CA PHE A 81 -3.22 4.70 8.19
C PHE A 81 -2.12 4.64 9.23
N TRP A 82 -2.58 4.44 10.46
CA TRP A 82 -1.78 4.10 11.62
C TRP A 82 -2.32 2.78 12.21
N ILE A 83 -1.46 1.97 12.82
CA ILE A 83 -1.89 0.71 13.46
C ILE A 83 -1.91 0.87 14.97
N ASP A 84 -3.09 1.11 15.57
CA ASP A 84 -3.26 1.08 17.02
C ASP A 84 -4.31 0.06 17.44
N LYS A 85 -3.90 -0.93 18.23
CA LYS A 85 -4.76 -2.07 18.60
C LYS A 85 -5.44 -1.99 19.95
N GLU A 86 -4.97 -1.07 20.79
CA GLU A 86 -5.46 -0.96 22.17
C GLU A 86 -6.66 0.01 22.27
N ILE A 87 -7.02 0.71 21.19
CA ILE A 87 -8.35 1.34 21.05
C ILE A 87 -9.23 0.27 20.38
N GLY A 88 -10.19 -0.30 21.13
CA GLY A 88 -11.08 -1.36 20.62
C GLY A 88 -11.64 -1.05 19.22
N ASN A 89 -11.60 -2.07 18.37
CA ASN A 89 -11.97 -2.13 16.95
C ASN A 89 -12.04 -0.80 16.18
N SER A 90 -10.88 -0.45 15.60
CA SER A 90 -10.75 -0.43 14.15
C SER A 90 -9.40 -1.10 13.81
N TYR A 91 -9.39 -2.23 13.12
CA TYR A 91 -8.20 -2.93 12.56
C TYR A 91 -7.36 -3.81 13.54
N ASN A 92 -7.93 -4.86 14.15
CA ASN A 92 -7.34 -5.61 15.27
C ASN A 92 -6.95 -7.10 15.04
N LYS A 93 -5.75 -7.41 14.51
CA LYS A 93 -5.00 -8.68 14.76
C LYS A 93 -3.45 -8.57 14.62
N PRO A 94 -2.63 -9.36 15.37
CA PRO A 94 -1.13 -9.37 15.52
C PRO A 94 -0.25 -8.99 14.30
N TYR A 95 1.00 -8.53 14.49
CA TYR A 95 1.86 -8.14 13.35
C TYR A 95 2.60 -9.36 12.82
N LEU A 96 2.01 -10.02 11.82
CA LEU A 96 2.72 -10.78 10.81
C LEU A 96 2.55 -10.00 9.50
N ALA A 97 3.47 -10.13 8.54
CA ALA A 97 3.43 -9.43 7.25
C ALA A 97 2.11 -9.62 6.47
N ASP A 98 1.26 -10.54 6.94
CA ASP A 98 -0.02 -10.91 6.40
C ASP A 98 -1.21 -10.52 7.30
N GLU A 99 -1.24 -9.43 8.08
CA GLU A 99 -2.50 -9.02 8.76
C GLU A 99 -2.88 -7.56 8.49
N PHE A 100 -3.51 -7.34 7.33
CA PHE A 100 -4.23 -6.12 6.99
C PHE A 100 -5.67 -6.45 6.56
N SER A 101 -6.69 -6.15 7.35
CA SER A 101 -8.06 -6.01 6.80
C SER A 101 -9.02 -5.58 7.89
N GLU A 102 -9.67 -4.44 7.71
CA GLU A 102 -11.08 -4.28 8.08
C GLU A 102 -11.78 -3.43 7.02
N THR A 103 -12.43 -4.11 6.06
CA THR A 103 -13.09 -3.65 4.82
C THR A 103 -12.20 -3.50 3.58
N ALA A 104 -11.53 -4.59 3.23
CA ALA A 104 -10.97 -4.78 1.89
C ALA A 104 -12.01 -4.61 0.76
N LEU A 105 -13.32 -4.68 0.99
CA LEU A 105 -14.35 -4.59 -0.06
C LEU A 105 -14.60 -3.15 -0.53
N ASP A 106 -14.75 -2.16 0.36
CA ASP A 106 -14.89 -0.76 -0.07
C ASP A 106 -13.60 -0.26 -0.75
N ARG A 107 -12.44 -0.74 -0.26
CA ARG A 107 -11.12 -0.42 -0.84
C ARG A 107 -10.84 -1.16 -2.13
N LEU A 108 -11.33 -2.40 -2.27
CA LEU A 108 -11.28 -3.15 -3.51
C LEU A 108 -12.10 -2.43 -4.58
N SER A 109 -13.35 -2.08 -4.25
CA SER A 109 -14.23 -1.31 -5.12
C SER A 109 -13.58 0.00 -5.53
N LEU A 110 -13.06 0.77 -4.57
CA LEU A 110 -12.41 2.05 -4.87
C LEU A 110 -11.12 1.87 -5.67
N ALA A 111 -10.28 0.89 -5.34
CA ALA A 111 -9.04 0.62 -6.08
C ALA A 111 -9.33 0.22 -7.53
N LEU A 112 -10.34 -0.63 -7.76
CA LEU A 112 -10.71 -1.08 -9.09
C LEU A 112 -11.43 0.02 -9.89
N TYR A 113 -12.34 0.76 -9.26
CA TYR A 113 -12.96 1.95 -9.84
C TYR A 113 -11.90 2.97 -10.25
N ALA A 114 -10.94 3.26 -9.37
CA ALA A 114 -9.85 4.16 -9.67
C ALA A 114 -8.88 3.65 -10.74
N SER A 115 -8.78 2.33 -10.89
CA SER A 115 -8.03 1.68 -11.97
C SER A 115 -8.83 1.63 -13.27
N GLY A 116 -10.09 2.04 -13.27
CA GLY A 116 -10.98 2.02 -14.42
C GLY A 116 -11.53 0.64 -14.77
N TYR A 117 -11.69 -0.27 -13.79
CA TYR A 117 -12.22 -1.62 -14.04
C TYR A 117 -13.36 -2.01 -13.11
N HIS A 118 -14.36 -2.66 -13.69
CA HIS A 118 -15.36 -3.44 -12.97
C HIS A 118 -14.77 -4.76 -12.46
N TYR A 119 -15.51 -5.39 -11.54
CA TYR A 119 -15.14 -6.71 -11.06
C TYR A 119 -16.33 -7.57 -10.66
N GLU A 120 -16.06 -8.88 -10.64
CA GLU A 120 -16.88 -9.90 -10.02
C GLU A 120 -16.11 -10.46 -8.83
N ALA A 121 -16.76 -10.61 -7.67
CA ALA A 121 -16.18 -11.25 -6.50
C ALA A 121 -16.92 -12.53 -6.14
N LEU A 122 -16.17 -13.62 -6.02
CA LEU A 122 -16.65 -14.93 -5.57
C LEU A 122 -15.86 -15.37 -4.35
N ASN A 123 -16.43 -16.25 -3.53
CA ASN A 123 -15.77 -16.73 -2.32
C ASN A 123 -16.10 -18.21 -2.07
N LYS A 124 -15.72 -18.72 -0.89
CA LYS A 124 -15.86 -20.13 -0.53
C LYS A 124 -17.31 -20.62 -0.40
N THR A 125 -18.32 -19.76 -0.52
CA THR A 125 -19.72 -20.18 -0.69
C THR A 125 -20.00 -20.79 -2.07
N THR A 126 -19.11 -20.59 -3.04
CA THR A 126 -19.17 -21.20 -4.37
C THR A 126 -18.34 -22.50 -4.38
N GLU A 127 -18.88 -23.55 -4.99
CA GLU A 127 -18.21 -24.86 -5.07
C GLU A 127 -16.84 -24.79 -5.76
N GLU A 128 -15.90 -25.62 -5.28
CA GLU A 128 -14.51 -25.66 -5.77
C GLU A 128 -14.41 -25.82 -7.29
N ASN A 129 -15.17 -26.76 -7.85
CA ASN A 129 -15.14 -27.04 -9.29
C ASN A 129 -15.68 -25.85 -10.11
N VAL A 130 -16.68 -25.14 -9.60
CA VAL A 130 -17.25 -23.95 -10.26
C VAL A 130 -16.22 -22.82 -10.26
N LEU A 131 -15.59 -22.55 -9.12
CA LEU A 131 -14.54 -21.54 -9.00
C LEU A 131 -13.32 -21.88 -9.87
N PHE A 132 -12.90 -23.14 -9.88
CA PHE A 132 -11.76 -23.56 -10.70
C PHE A 132 -12.08 -23.44 -12.20
N ASN A 133 -13.30 -23.80 -12.62
CA ASN A 133 -13.75 -23.56 -14.00
C ASN A 133 -13.75 -22.07 -14.36
N ARG A 134 -14.19 -21.19 -13.45
CA ARG A 134 -14.14 -19.74 -13.65
C ARG A 134 -12.71 -19.21 -13.76
N ILE A 135 -11.77 -19.72 -12.96
CA ILE A 135 -10.33 -19.44 -13.12
C ILE A 135 -9.87 -19.86 -14.52
N LYS A 136 -10.16 -21.09 -14.95
CA LYS A 136 -9.76 -21.58 -16.27
C LYS A 136 -10.26 -20.69 -17.40
N GLN A 137 -11.52 -20.26 -17.32
CA GLN A 137 -12.10 -19.32 -18.29
C GLN A 137 -11.33 -17.99 -18.30
N SER A 138 -11.13 -17.39 -17.13
CA SER A 138 -10.41 -16.11 -16.99
C SER A 138 -8.98 -16.20 -17.56
N ILE A 139 -8.25 -17.27 -17.24
CA ILE A 139 -6.90 -17.50 -17.79
C ILE A 139 -6.92 -17.73 -19.30
N ALA A 140 -7.91 -18.43 -19.85
CA ALA A 140 -8.05 -18.62 -21.29
C ALA A 140 -8.28 -17.29 -22.04
N GLU A 141 -8.98 -16.36 -21.39
CA GLU A 141 -9.19 -14.98 -21.86
C GLU A 141 -7.99 -14.06 -21.55
N LYS A 142 -6.86 -14.62 -21.07
CA LYS A 142 -5.67 -13.89 -20.63
C LYS A 142 -5.97 -12.86 -19.53
N GLN A 143 -6.83 -13.22 -18.59
CA GLN A 143 -7.20 -12.38 -17.45
C GLN A 143 -6.68 -13.05 -16.16
N PRO A 144 -5.63 -12.51 -15.52
CA PRO A 144 -5.17 -13.02 -14.24
C PRO A 144 -6.22 -12.77 -13.15
N VAL A 145 -6.31 -13.68 -12.18
CA VAL A 145 -7.33 -13.61 -11.12
C VAL A 145 -6.68 -13.24 -9.79
N LEU A 146 -7.27 -12.31 -9.06
CA LEU A 146 -6.79 -11.92 -7.75
C LEU A 146 -7.42 -12.83 -6.69
N ILE A 147 -6.60 -13.52 -5.89
CA ILE A 147 -7.05 -14.50 -4.89
C ILE A 147 -6.54 -14.12 -3.51
N LYS A 148 -7.46 -13.96 -2.57
CA LYS A 148 -7.16 -13.83 -1.14
C LYS A 148 -7.19 -15.19 -0.46
N LEU A 149 -6.05 -15.59 0.07
CA LEU A 149 -5.89 -16.81 0.87
C LEU A 149 -5.98 -16.47 2.38
N GLY A 150 -6.50 -17.40 3.16
CA GLY A 150 -6.80 -17.28 4.59
C GLY A 150 -5.60 -17.59 5.49
N LEU A 151 -5.74 -17.20 6.76
CA LEU A 151 -4.66 -16.98 7.76
C LEU A 151 -3.79 -15.75 7.43
N GLY A 152 -4.47 -14.68 6.98
CA GLY A 152 -3.87 -13.37 6.80
C GLY A 152 -4.51 -12.55 5.67
N ASP A 153 -3.89 -11.45 5.30
CA ASP A 153 -4.12 -10.65 4.10
C ASP A 153 -3.08 -11.01 3.04
N LEU A 154 -3.01 -12.30 2.72
CA LEU A 154 -2.18 -12.80 1.66
C LEU A 154 -2.97 -12.77 0.35
N TRP A 155 -2.76 -11.72 -0.42
CA TRP A 155 -3.24 -11.63 -1.79
C TRP A 155 -2.23 -12.24 -2.75
N THR A 156 -2.76 -12.98 -3.71
CA THR A 156 -2.00 -13.75 -4.69
C THR A 156 -2.64 -13.58 -6.06
N VAL A 157 -1.88 -13.83 -7.11
CA VAL A 157 -2.39 -13.77 -8.48
C VAL A 157 -2.43 -15.18 -9.05
N ALA A 158 -3.60 -15.66 -9.45
CA ALA A 158 -3.70 -16.82 -10.31
C ALA A 158 -3.23 -16.42 -11.70
N THR A 159 -2.14 -17.04 -12.12
CA THR A 159 -1.48 -16.76 -13.41
C THR A 159 -1.67 -17.90 -14.40
N GLY A 160 -2.22 -19.02 -13.95
CA GLY A 160 -2.38 -20.21 -14.78
C GLY A 160 -3.06 -21.34 -14.04
N TYR A 161 -3.16 -22.49 -14.70
CA TYR A 161 -3.70 -23.71 -14.12
C TYR A 161 -3.08 -24.98 -14.73
N ASN A 162 -3.20 -26.08 -13.99
CA ASN A 162 -2.91 -27.42 -14.48
C ASN A 162 -4.20 -28.25 -14.45
N ASP A 163 -4.65 -28.67 -15.63
CA ASP A 163 -5.93 -29.37 -15.80
C ASP A 163 -5.89 -30.79 -15.21
N ASP A 164 -4.75 -31.49 -15.36
CA ASP A 164 -4.61 -32.89 -14.92
C ASP A 164 -4.63 -32.99 -13.40
N LYS A 165 -4.17 -31.95 -12.71
CA LYS A 165 -4.12 -31.86 -11.26
C LYS A 165 -5.31 -31.12 -10.65
N ASN A 166 -6.12 -30.44 -11.46
CA ASN A 166 -7.21 -29.57 -11.01
C ASN A 166 -6.74 -28.44 -10.06
N LEU A 167 -5.59 -27.83 -10.35
CA LEU A 167 -4.95 -26.84 -9.46
C LEU A 167 -4.53 -25.55 -10.19
N PRO A 168 -4.67 -24.37 -9.54
CA PRO A 168 -4.18 -23.11 -10.08
C PRO A 168 -2.69 -22.89 -9.77
N TYR A 169 -2.01 -22.16 -10.65
CA TYR A 169 -0.69 -21.58 -10.40
C TYR A 169 -0.86 -20.20 -9.75
N LEU A 170 -0.43 -20.08 -8.49
CA LEU A 170 -0.53 -18.84 -7.72
C LEU A 170 0.83 -18.19 -7.58
N MET A 171 0.93 -16.94 -8.01
CA MET A 171 2.05 -16.04 -7.72
C MET A 171 1.83 -15.39 -6.36
N LYS A 172 2.79 -15.57 -5.45
CA LYS A 172 2.76 -15.02 -4.08
C LYS A 172 3.86 -13.98 -3.92
N PHE A 173 3.77 -13.19 -2.86
CA PHE A 173 4.79 -12.24 -2.46
C PHE A 173 6.20 -12.86 -2.48
N ARG A 174 7.11 -12.30 -3.30
CA ARG A 174 8.50 -12.76 -3.50
C ARG A 174 8.67 -14.18 -4.06
N HIS A 175 7.62 -14.76 -4.65
CA HIS A 175 7.68 -16.13 -5.18
C HIS A 175 7.16 -16.21 -6.61
N SER A 176 7.87 -16.97 -7.44
CA SER A 176 7.39 -17.40 -8.75
C SER A 176 6.07 -18.17 -8.64
N PRO A 177 5.21 -18.15 -9.68
CA PRO A 177 3.98 -18.91 -9.68
C PRO A 177 4.20 -20.41 -9.40
N GLN A 178 3.45 -20.96 -8.44
CA GLN A 178 3.50 -22.37 -8.09
C GLN A 178 2.11 -22.98 -7.99
N LEU A 179 1.98 -24.28 -8.30
CA LEU A 179 0.76 -25.03 -8.05
C LEU A 179 0.42 -25.00 -6.57
N ASN A 180 -0.80 -24.58 -6.23
CA ASN A 180 -1.24 -24.51 -4.84
C ASN A 180 -2.36 -25.51 -4.58
N LYS A 181 -2.06 -26.58 -3.82
CA LYS A 181 -3.00 -27.65 -3.46
C LYS A 181 -4.08 -27.21 -2.46
N ASP A 182 -3.78 -26.22 -1.63
CA ASP A 182 -4.66 -25.79 -0.54
C ASP A 182 -5.48 -24.54 -0.92
N TRP A 183 -5.47 -24.13 -2.19
CA TRP A 183 -6.02 -22.84 -2.63
C TRP A 183 -7.49 -22.68 -2.22
N TYR A 184 -8.30 -23.71 -2.42
CA TYR A 184 -9.73 -23.67 -2.11
C TYR A 184 -9.98 -23.75 -0.59
N HIS A 185 -9.27 -24.64 0.12
CA HIS A 185 -9.39 -24.73 1.57
C HIS A 185 -9.07 -23.39 2.25
N LYS A 186 -8.04 -22.69 1.75
CA LYS A 186 -7.62 -21.40 2.25
C LYS A 186 -8.36 -20.23 1.58
N LEU A 187 -9.29 -20.43 0.66
CA LEU A 187 -9.92 -19.33 -0.04
C LEU A 187 -10.74 -18.45 0.92
N SER A 188 -10.49 -17.14 0.91
CA SER A 188 -11.31 -16.14 1.58
C SER A 188 -12.12 -15.30 0.59
N ASN A 189 -11.48 -14.85 -0.50
CA ASN A 189 -12.14 -14.09 -1.56
C ASN A 189 -11.40 -14.28 -2.89
N MET A 190 -12.10 -14.14 -4.00
CA MET A 190 -11.57 -14.21 -5.36
C MET A 190 -12.19 -13.07 -6.17
N VAL A 191 -11.35 -12.34 -6.88
CA VAL A 191 -11.75 -11.17 -7.66
C VAL A 191 -11.32 -11.35 -9.10
N PHE A 192 -12.31 -11.30 -9.99
CA PHE A 192 -12.14 -11.31 -11.43
C PHE A 192 -12.30 -9.87 -11.94
N ILE A 193 -11.24 -9.31 -12.51
CA ILE A 193 -11.29 -7.98 -13.11
C ILE A 193 -11.93 -8.11 -14.49
N THR A 194 -13.08 -7.48 -14.69
CA THR A 194 -13.90 -7.62 -15.90
C THR A 194 -13.68 -6.40 -16.81
N ASP A 195 -14.77 -5.79 -17.30
CA ASP A 195 -14.73 -4.72 -18.28
C ASP A 195 -14.26 -3.39 -17.68
N LYS A 196 -13.89 -2.46 -18.56
CA LYS A 196 -13.50 -1.11 -18.14
C LYS A 196 -14.72 -0.28 -17.78
N TYR A 197 -14.56 0.61 -16.81
CA TYR A 197 -15.50 1.71 -16.63
C TYR A 197 -15.38 2.69 -17.82
N ASP A 198 -16.47 3.37 -18.14
CA ASP A 198 -16.49 4.46 -19.13
C ASP A 198 -15.67 5.68 -18.67
N SER A 199 -15.47 5.83 -17.37
CA SER A 199 -14.68 6.89 -16.76
C SER A 199 -13.86 6.35 -15.59
N THR A 200 -12.69 6.95 -15.38
CA THR A 200 -11.85 6.69 -14.21
C THR A 200 -12.14 7.71 -13.13
N ILE A 201 -11.76 7.39 -11.88
CA ILE A 201 -11.81 8.35 -10.78
C ILE A 201 -11.13 9.68 -11.17
N SER A 202 -11.79 10.79 -10.88
CA SER A 202 -11.24 12.11 -11.11
C SER A 202 -10.20 12.48 -10.05
N LEU A 203 -9.41 13.52 -10.32
CA LEU A 203 -8.51 14.10 -9.32
C LEU A 203 -9.31 14.62 -8.12
N SER A 204 -10.44 15.31 -8.33
CA SER A 204 -11.27 15.84 -7.25
C SER A 204 -11.83 14.76 -6.33
N GLU A 205 -12.37 13.67 -6.89
CA GLU A 205 -12.80 12.49 -6.11
C GLU A 205 -11.63 11.87 -5.33
N SER A 206 -10.48 11.71 -5.98
CA SER A 206 -9.27 11.18 -5.32
C SER A 206 -8.87 12.04 -4.12
N LEU A 207 -8.85 13.36 -4.28
CA LEU A 207 -8.53 14.31 -3.20
C LEU A 207 -9.55 14.21 -2.06
N GLN A 208 -10.85 14.12 -2.37
CA GLN A 208 -11.90 13.96 -1.35
C GLN A 208 -11.67 12.71 -0.48
N HIS A 209 -11.35 11.57 -1.10
CA HIS A 209 -11.02 10.35 -0.36
C HIS A 209 -9.79 10.52 0.54
N MET A 210 -8.73 11.14 0.02
CA MET A 210 -7.50 11.39 0.77
C MET A 210 -7.74 12.33 1.97
N ILE A 211 -8.46 13.44 1.75
CA ILE A 211 -8.84 14.41 2.80
C ILE A 211 -9.68 13.73 3.89
N HIS A 212 -10.64 12.89 3.51
CA HIS A 212 -11.47 12.16 4.46
C HIS A 212 -10.61 11.31 5.41
N HIS A 213 -9.62 10.58 4.88
CA HIS A 213 -8.74 9.72 5.68
C HIS A 213 -7.71 10.48 6.53
N LEU A 214 -7.29 11.66 6.10
CA LEU A 214 -6.41 12.53 6.89
C LEU A 214 -7.13 13.21 8.05
N ASN A 215 -8.45 13.40 7.96
CA ASN A 215 -9.26 14.15 8.93
C ASN A 215 -10.08 13.28 9.90
N THR A 216 -9.76 11.99 10.07
CA THR A 216 -10.53 11.12 10.98
C THR A 216 -10.23 11.38 12.45
N ASP A 217 -11.27 11.40 13.30
CA ASP A 217 -11.14 11.59 14.75
C ASP A 217 -10.24 10.55 15.44
N SER A 218 -10.13 9.35 14.86
CA SER A 218 -9.25 8.28 15.34
C SER A 218 -7.78 8.74 15.39
N ARG A 219 -7.33 9.63 14.50
CA ARG A 219 -5.95 10.13 14.49
C ARG A 219 -5.67 11.02 15.69
N LYS A 220 -6.60 11.91 16.03
CA LYS A 220 -6.47 12.79 17.20
C LYS A 220 -6.41 11.98 18.49
N LYS A 221 -7.24 10.94 18.61
CA LYS A 221 -7.22 10.00 19.73
C LYS A 221 -5.87 9.26 19.80
N LEU A 222 -5.33 8.84 18.65
CA LEU A 222 -4.05 8.17 18.59
C LEU A 222 -2.89 9.07 18.99
N GLU A 223 -2.82 10.30 18.48
CA GLU A 223 -1.79 11.29 18.84
C GLU A 223 -1.77 11.52 20.36
N GLN A 224 -2.94 11.73 20.96
CA GLN A 224 -3.09 11.88 22.41
C GLN A 224 -2.62 10.64 23.17
N LYS A 225 -3.00 9.45 22.69
CA LYS A 225 -2.60 8.19 23.30
C LYS A 225 -1.09 7.93 23.22
N ILE A 226 -0.44 8.26 22.10
CA ILE A 226 1.01 8.16 21.95
C ILE A 226 1.69 9.07 22.96
N CYS A 227 1.26 10.34 23.02
CA CYS A 227 1.79 11.31 23.97
C CYS A 227 1.64 10.82 25.42
N GLN A 228 0.46 10.30 25.78
CA GLN A 228 0.21 9.77 27.11
C GLN A 228 1.08 8.55 27.42
N LYS A 229 1.15 7.56 26.52
CA LYS A 229 1.93 6.33 26.76
C LYS A 229 3.43 6.58 26.88
N LEU A 230 3.97 7.54 26.13
CA LEU A 230 5.36 7.96 26.28
C LEU A 230 5.66 8.47 27.70
N GLU A 231 4.67 9.09 28.37
CA GLU A 231 4.80 9.56 29.75
C GLU A 231 4.51 8.47 30.79
N THR A 232 3.54 7.60 30.53
CA THR A 232 2.95 6.74 31.57
C THR A 232 3.28 5.26 31.48
N GLU A 233 3.75 4.73 30.33
CA GLU A 233 4.04 3.30 30.19
C GLU A 233 5.41 2.96 30.80
N PRO A 234 5.47 2.20 31.91
CA PRO A 234 6.75 1.86 32.55
C PRO A 234 7.51 0.77 31.79
N ASP A 235 6.82 -0.11 31.06
CA ASP A 235 7.45 -1.19 30.29
C ASP A 235 7.97 -0.66 28.94
N GLY A 236 9.27 -0.34 28.91
CA GLY A 236 9.97 0.14 27.72
C GLY A 236 9.89 -0.84 26.55
N LYS A 237 9.89 -2.16 26.78
CA LYS A 237 9.81 -3.16 25.72
C LYS A 237 8.43 -3.15 25.10
N LYS A 238 7.38 -3.12 25.91
CA LYS A 238 5.99 -3.00 25.44
C LYS A 238 5.78 -1.70 24.67
N LEU A 239 6.28 -0.57 25.21
CA LEU A 239 6.21 0.73 24.57
C LEU A 239 6.95 0.74 23.22
N GLY A 240 8.21 0.29 23.20
CA GLY A 240 9.03 0.21 21.99
C GLY A 240 8.41 -0.68 20.93
N MET A 241 7.86 -1.85 21.29
CA MET A 241 7.14 -2.74 20.36
C MET A 241 5.95 -2.04 19.71
N TRP A 242 5.17 -1.31 20.49
CA TRP A 242 4.01 -0.58 20.00
C TRP A 242 4.41 0.59 19.09
N LEU A 243 5.40 1.42 19.50
CA LEU A 243 5.89 2.55 18.70
C LEU A 243 6.56 2.09 17.39
N ASN A 244 7.43 1.07 17.43
CA ASN A 244 8.09 0.54 16.25
C ASN A 244 7.07 0.03 15.23
N LYS A 245 6.02 -0.64 15.71
CA LYS A 245 4.96 -1.15 14.86
C LYS A 245 4.19 -0.02 14.14
N MET A 246 3.82 1.02 14.86
CA MET A 246 3.13 2.18 14.28
C MET A 246 4.01 2.90 13.26
N ASN A 247 5.25 3.21 13.66
CA ASN A 247 6.21 3.92 12.83
C ASN A 247 6.56 3.13 11.57
N GLY A 248 6.73 1.81 11.68
CA GLY A 248 7.19 0.96 10.58
C GLY A 248 6.21 0.85 9.42
N LEU A 249 4.89 0.94 9.65
CA LEU A 249 3.95 1.10 8.54
C LEU A 249 4.02 2.53 8.00
N ALA A 250 3.97 3.52 8.90
CA ALA A 250 3.81 4.91 8.50
C ALA A 250 4.98 5.42 7.66
N ILE A 251 6.22 5.11 8.06
CA ILE A 251 7.43 5.54 7.34
C ILE A 251 7.40 5.11 5.87
N GLU A 252 7.02 3.87 5.59
CA GLU A 252 6.94 3.34 4.23
C GLU A 252 5.78 3.96 3.47
N THR A 253 4.60 4.01 4.08
CA THR A 253 3.40 4.45 3.36
C THR A 253 3.41 5.93 3.03
N ARG A 254 4.04 6.79 3.84
CA ARG A 254 4.18 8.22 3.52
C ARG A 254 5.20 8.46 2.42
N TRP A 255 6.24 7.64 2.31
CA TRP A 255 7.12 7.68 1.14
C TRP A 255 6.35 7.34 -0.14
N HIS A 256 5.55 6.27 -0.12
CA HIS A 256 4.70 5.92 -1.27
C HIS A 256 3.70 7.03 -1.63
N ALA A 257 3.13 7.71 -0.63
CA ALA A 257 2.29 8.88 -0.86
C ALA A 257 3.08 10.00 -1.54
N SER A 258 4.25 10.40 -1.01
CA SER A 258 5.09 11.43 -1.64
C SER A 258 5.35 11.13 -3.12
N GLU A 259 5.75 9.90 -3.43
CA GLU A 259 6.00 9.47 -4.80
C GLU A 259 4.73 9.51 -5.67
N CYS A 260 3.58 9.08 -5.15
CA CYS A 260 2.30 9.17 -5.86
C CYS A 260 1.96 10.61 -6.25
N TYR A 261 2.13 11.57 -5.34
CA TYR A 261 1.82 12.98 -5.61
C TYR A 261 2.70 13.50 -6.74
N ARG A 262 4.00 13.22 -6.72
CA ARG A 262 4.94 13.69 -7.76
C ARG A 262 4.76 12.98 -9.10
N ASN A 263 4.56 11.68 -9.08
CA ASN A 263 4.59 10.81 -10.27
C ASN A 263 3.23 10.72 -10.97
N THR A 264 2.13 10.93 -10.23
CA THR A 264 0.77 10.65 -10.69
C THR A 264 -0.18 11.83 -10.49
N LEU A 265 -0.37 12.31 -9.25
CA LEU A 265 -1.42 13.33 -8.99
C LEU A 265 -1.07 14.71 -9.57
N ALA A 266 0.16 15.19 -9.40
CA ALA A 266 0.58 16.49 -9.95
C ALA A 266 0.44 16.55 -11.49
N PRO A 267 0.81 15.50 -12.26
CA PRO A 267 0.53 15.43 -13.69
C PRO A 267 -0.96 15.36 -14.08
N MET A 268 -1.85 14.90 -13.19
CA MET A 268 -3.29 14.87 -13.46
C MET A 268 -3.94 16.26 -13.41
N SER A 269 -3.29 17.25 -12.78
CA SER A 269 -3.82 18.61 -12.69
C SER A 269 -3.40 19.47 -13.88
N HIS A 270 -4.38 20.18 -14.45
CA HIS A 270 -4.14 21.20 -15.48
C HIS A 270 -3.97 22.62 -14.88
N ASN A 271 -4.19 22.77 -13.58
CA ASN A 271 -4.06 24.03 -12.87
C ASN A 271 -2.65 24.12 -12.23
N ALA A 272 -1.89 25.17 -12.55
CA ALA A 272 -0.52 25.34 -12.09
C ALA A 272 -0.40 25.51 -10.56
N ASP A 273 -1.37 26.19 -9.94
CA ASP A 273 -1.41 26.39 -8.48
C ASP A 273 -1.75 25.08 -7.77
N CYS A 274 -2.76 24.35 -8.27
CA CYS A 274 -3.09 23.00 -7.78
C CYS A 274 -1.87 22.07 -7.88
N LYS A 275 -1.15 22.10 -9.01
CA LYS A 275 0.08 21.32 -9.20
C LYS A 275 1.14 21.70 -8.17
N LYS A 276 1.35 22.99 -7.90
CA LYS A 276 2.31 23.47 -6.90
C LYS A 276 1.95 22.93 -5.50
N LEU A 277 0.70 23.06 -5.10
CA LEU A 277 0.21 22.57 -3.80
C LEU A 277 0.37 21.05 -3.64
N LEU A 278 0.11 20.27 -4.71
CA LEU A 278 0.35 18.82 -4.70
C LEU A 278 1.84 18.49 -4.53
N LEU A 279 2.74 19.26 -5.14
CA LEU A 279 4.18 19.06 -4.96
C LEU A 279 4.65 19.44 -3.54
N GLU A 280 4.08 20.49 -2.96
CA GLU A 280 4.34 20.87 -1.57
C GLU A 280 3.85 19.79 -0.59
N ALA A 281 2.66 19.24 -0.82
CA ALA A 281 2.16 18.09 -0.04
C ALA A 281 3.07 16.86 -0.18
N ALA A 282 3.66 16.64 -1.37
CA ALA A 282 4.64 15.59 -1.57
C ALA A 282 5.92 15.82 -0.75
N ASP A 283 6.41 17.06 -0.67
CA ASP A 283 7.57 17.43 0.14
C ASP A 283 7.29 17.21 1.63
N LEU A 284 6.09 17.56 2.12
CA LEU A 284 5.69 17.30 3.51
C LEU A 284 5.64 15.80 3.84
N HIS A 285 5.16 14.96 2.92
CA HIS A 285 5.20 13.50 3.10
C HIS A 285 6.62 12.94 3.09
N LEU A 286 7.54 13.53 2.32
CA LEU A 286 8.95 13.14 2.36
C LEU A 286 9.60 13.56 3.68
N HIS A 287 9.31 14.77 4.17
CA HIS A 287 9.76 15.22 5.49
C HIS A 287 9.19 14.34 6.63
N PHE A 288 7.95 13.89 6.51
CA PHE A 288 7.37 12.89 7.42
C PHE A 288 8.22 11.61 7.42
N HIS A 289 8.57 11.08 6.24
CA HIS A 289 9.40 9.89 6.12
C HIS A 289 10.76 10.07 6.81
N ASP A 290 11.38 11.23 6.65
CA ASP A 290 12.66 11.55 7.29
C ASP A 290 12.54 11.66 8.82
N GLN A 291 11.47 12.27 9.35
CA GLN A 291 11.22 12.28 10.79
C GLN A 291 10.94 10.88 11.35
N ALA A 292 10.24 10.04 10.61
CA ALA A 292 9.98 8.66 10.99
C ALA A 292 11.26 7.81 11.05
N TRP A 293 12.27 8.12 10.22
CA TRP A 293 13.62 7.54 10.37
C TRP A 293 14.28 7.91 11.70
N LYS A 294 14.12 9.16 12.16
CA LYS A 294 14.65 9.58 13.46
C LYS A 294 13.98 8.85 14.62
N ILE A 295 12.66 8.63 14.54
CA ILE A 295 11.93 7.81 15.52
C ILE A 295 12.53 6.40 15.59
N TRP A 296 12.80 5.77 14.44
CA TRP A 296 13.49 4.48 14.42
C TRP A 296 14.90 4.55 15.02
N GLY A 297 15.67 5.61 14.75
CA GLY A 297 16.96 5.85 15.39
C GLY A 297 16.88 5.86 16.92
N LEU A 298 15.90 6.56 17.50
CA LEU A 298 15.67 6.60 18.95
C LEU A 298 15.22 5.25 19.53
N LEU A 299 14.57 4.41 18.72
CA LEU A 299 14.21 3.03 19.09
C LEU A 299 15.34 2.03 18.83
N GLY A 300 16.50 2.46 18.33
CA GLY A 300 17.61 1.59 17.94
C GLY A 300 17.30 0.69 16.75
N VAL A 301 16.32 1.07 15.91
CA VAL A 301 15.86 0.32 14.75
C VAL A 301 16.56 0.82 13.48
N SER A 302 17.11 -0.09 12.68
CA SER A 302 17.83 0.22 11.45
C SER A 302 17.86 -0.96 10.48
N PRO A 303 18.36 -0.79 9.24
CA PRO A 303 18.62 -1.92 8.35
C PRO A 303 19.55 -2.97 8.98
N GLN A 304 20.52 -2.56 9.81
CA GLN A 304 21.45 -3.45 10.50
C GLN A 304 20.75 -4.30 11.57
N THR A 305 19.66 -3.82 12.15
CA THR A 305 18.83 -4.61 13.07
C THR A 305 17.73 -5.39 12.34
N CYS A 306 17.77 -5.43 11.00
CA CYS A 306 16.68 -5.98 10.18
C CYS A 306 15.31 -5.34 10.51
N TYR A 307 15.31 -4.07 10.91
CA TYR A 307 14.14 -3.32 11.36
C TYR A 307 13.47 -3.90 12.64
N CYS A 308 14.19 -4.71 13.39
CA CYS A 308 13.77 -5.24 14.70
C CYS A 308 14.26 -4.34 15.84
N LEU A 309 13.55 -4.40 16.96
CA LEU A 309 13.97 -3.73 18.20
C LEU A 309 15.20 -4.44 18.80
N PRO A 310 16.16 -3.68 19.34
CA PRO A 310 17.29 -4.26 20.03
C PRO A 310 16.90 -4.78 21.42
N HIS A 311 17.73 -5.65 22.00
CA HIS A 311 17.49 -6.23 23.32
C HIS A 311 17.50 -5.19 24.46
N ASN A 312 18.25 -4.10 24.29
CA ASN A 312 18.39 -3.03 25.29
C ASN A 312 17.36 -1.89 25.14
N ILE A 313 16.21 -2.14 24.50
CA ILE A 313 15.17 -1.11 24.30
C ILE A 313 14.67 -0.44 25.60
N ASN A 314 14.69 -1.18 26.72
CA ASN A 314 14.34 -0.60 28.03
C ASN A 314 15.32 0.52 28.39
N GLU A 315 16.63 0.26 28.32
CA GLU A 315 17.66 1.26 28.63
C GLU A 315 17.54 2.49 27.73
N LEU A 316 17.28 2.29 26.42
CA LEU A 316 17.09 3.39 25.47
C LEU A 316 15.89 4.28 25.86
N LEU A 317 14.80 3.68 26.33
CA LEU A 317 13.58 4.41 26.68
C LEU A 317 13.54 4.87 28.14
N ASP A 318 14.39 4.36 29.03
CA ASP A 318 14.46 4.80 30.43
C ASP A 318 15.07 6.20 30.55
N HIS A 319 15.79 6.66 29.52
CA HIS A 319 16.23 8.04 29.40
C HIS A 319 15.05 8.99 29.12
N SER A 320 14.75 9.89 30.08
CA SER A 320 13.65 10.87 29.96
C SER A 320 13.75 11.76 28.71
N SER A 321 14.97 12.05 28.24
CA SER A 321 15.22 12.79 27.01
C SER A 321 14.72 12.05 25.76
N ALA A 322 14.92 10.73 25.66
CA ALA A 322 14.51 9.94 24.52
C ALA A 322 12.97 9.90 24.38
N ARG A 323 12.25 9.72 25.49
CA ARG A 323 10.78 9.76 25.50
C ARG A 323 10.23 11.14 25.14
N ALA A 324 10.87 12.21 25.62
CA ALA A 324 10.48 13.58 25.27
C ALA A 324 10.70 13.88 23.78
N GLU A 325 11.83 13.44 23.22
CA GLU A 325 12.12 13.62 21.79
C GLU A 325 11.18 12.79 20.91
N LEU A 326 10.91 11.53 21.27
CA LEU A 326 9.90 10.69 20.61
C LEU A 326 8.53 11.38 20.61
N LYS A 327 8.12 11.98 21.74
CA LYS A 327 6.84 12.70 21.84
C LYS A 327 6.79 13.86 20.86
N SER A 328 7.84 14.68 20.81
CA SER A 328 7.94 15.81 19.87
C SER A 328 7.88 15.34 18.42
N LEU A 329 8.62 14.29 18.07
CA LEU A 329 8.64 13.74 16.70
C LEU A 329 7.27 13.21 16.28
N PHE A 330 6.59 12.44 17.15
CA PHE A 330 5.24 11.96 16.82
C PHE A 330 4.24 13.11 16.65
N GLN A 331 4.27 14.13 17.52
CA GLN A 331 3.44 15.32 17.36
C GLN A 331 3.69 16.04 16.02
N GLU A 332 4.95 16.13 15.61
CA GLU A 332 5.34 16.67 14.30
C GLU A 332 4.75 15.82 13.15
N LEU A 333 4.86 14.48 13.20
CA LEU A 333 4.27 13.60 12.20
C LEU A 333 2.77 13.84 12.00
N PHE A 334 2.00 13.97 13.09
CA PHE A 334 0.57 14.30 13.00
C PHE A 334 0.31 15.73 12.50
N ALA A 335 1.19 16.68 12.83
CA ALA A 335 1.09 18.05 12.31
C ALA A 335 1.32 18.12 10.80
N LEU A 336 2.26 17.34 10.27
CA LEU A 336 2.52 17.23 8.83
C LEU A 336 1.30 16.66 8.09
N ASP A 337 0.70 15.58 8.61
CA ASP A 337 -0.53 15.02 8.03
C ASP A 337 -1.68 16.05 7.99
N ARG A 338 -1.81 16.89 9.02
CA ARG A 338 -2.79 18.00 9.04
C ARG A 338 -2.47 19.08 8.00
N GLN A 339 -1.21 19.46 7.85
CA GLN A 339 -0.78 20.43 6.84
C GLN A 339 -1.06 19.92 5.42
N VAL A 340 -0.75 18.64 5.15
CA VAL A 340 -1.11 18.00 3.87
C VAL A 340 -2.61 18.08 3.63
N SER A 341 -3.44 17.74 4.62
CA SER A 341 -4.90 17.82 4.51
C SER A 341 -5.37 19.23 4.10
N HIS A 342 -4.77 20.28 4.67
CA HIS A 342 -5.07 21.67 4.30
C HIS A 342 -4.72 21.97 2.84
N LEU A 343 -3.52 21.60 2.39
CA LEU A 343 -3.09 21.78 1.00
C LEU A 343 -4.01 21.03 0.02
N LEU A 344 -4.49 19.84 0.41
CA LEU A 344 -5.43 19.08 -0.42
C LEU A 344 -6.80 19.76 -0.52
N GLN A 345 -7.29 20.35 0.57
CA GLN A 345 -8.54 21.11 0.57
C GLN A 345 -8.42 22.35 -0.33
N GLU A 346 -7.30 23.04 -0.29
CA GLU A 346 -7.00 24.14 -1.21
C GLU A 346 -6.94 23.66 -2.66
N CYS A 347 -6.24 22.55 -2.94
CA CYS A 347 -6.23 21.93 -4.27
C CYS A 347 -7.64 21.65 -4.78
N LEU A 348 -8.51 21.08 -3.93
CA LEU A 348 -9.87 20.73 -4.29
C LEU A 348 -10.71 21.97 -4.64
N SER A 349 -10.43 23.13 -4.02
CA SER A 349 -11.11 24.39 -4.34
C SER A 349 -10.71 25.01 -5.69
N LEU A 350 -9.62 24.51 -6.29
CA LEU A 350 -9.05 24.98 -7.56
C LEU A 350 -9.41 24.08 -8.76
N LEU A 351 -10.09 22.96 -8.52
CA LEU A 351 -10.58 21.98 -9.50
C LEU A 351 -12.07 22.18 -9.76
#